data_AF-A0A6J6T517-F1
#
_entry.id   AF-A0A6J6T517-F1
#
_cell.length_a   1.000
_cell.length_b   1.000
_cell.length_c   1.000
_cell.angle_alpha   90.00
_cell.angle_beta   90.00
_cell.angle_gamma   90.00
#
_symmetry.space_group_name_H-M   'P 1'
#
loop_
_entity.id
_entity.type
_entity.pdbx_description
1 polymer ?
#
loop_
_entity_poly.entity_id
_entity_poly.type
_entity_poly.pdbx_seq_one_letter_code
_entity_poly.pdbx_strand_id
1 'polypeptide(L)' 'MLAIRMRSGLSLDLLSSTAQERVLQYQSSGHLNHIDGKLQLTAQGRLIADRLVREALG' A
#
# COMPACT_ATOMS: atom_id res chain seq x y z
N MET A 1 8.35 -13.85 5.64
CA MET A 1 7.69 -12.52 5.67
C MET A 1 8.06 -11.85 4.36
N LEU A 2 7.18 -11.93 3.36
CA LEU A 2 7.47 -11.37 2.04
C LEU A 2 7.57 -9.86 2.21
N ALA A 3 8.76 -9.35 1.97
CA ALA A 3 9.12 -7.98 2.20
C ALA A 3 8.40 -7.07 1.19
N ILE A 4 7.13 -6.72 1.43
CA ILE A 4 6.56 -5.49 0.89
C ILE A 4 7.23 -4.35 1.67
N ARG A 5 8.52 -4.13 1.37
CA ARG A 5 9.34 -3.07 1.97
C ARG A 5 8.97 -1.75 1.30
N MET A 6 7.82 -1.19 1.66
CA MET A 6 7.57 0.25 1.48
C MET A 6 8.35 1.05 2.55
N ARG A 7 9.66 0.82 2.69
CA ARG A 7 10.49 1.50 3.71
C ARG A 7 10.67 2.98 3.38
N SER A 8 10.73 3.32 2.09
CA SER A 8 10.92 4.69 1.59
C SER A 8 9.61 5.35 1.12
N GLY A 9 8.48 4.64 1.22
CA GLY A 9 7.20 4.99 0.60
C GLY A 9 7.22 4.99 -0.94
N LEU A 10 6.04 5.08 -1.56
CA LEU A 10 5.87 5.18 -3.01
C LEU A 10 5.46 6.61 -3.38
N SER A 11 6.15 7.22 -4.34
CA SER A 11 5.77 8.54 -4.86
C SER A 11 4.55 8.41 -5.77
N LEU A 12 3.55 9.27 -5.55
CA LEU A 12 2.30 9.31 -6.33
C LEU A 12 2.53 9.68 -7.80
N ASP A 13 3.61 10.40 -8.10
CA ASP A 13 3.94 10.88 -9.44
C ASP A 13 4.36 9.75 -10.39
N LEU A 14 4.72 8.59 -9.83
CA LEU A 14 5.09 7.39 -10.58
C LEU A 14 3.89 6.50 -10.92
N LEU A 15 2.70 6.85 -10.43
CA LEU A 15 1.48 6.07 -10.60
C LEU A 15 0.72 6.50 -11.85
N SER A 16 0.20 5.52 -12.59
CA SER A 16 -0.80 5.80 -13.61
C SER A 16 -2.07 6.36 -12.97
N SER A 17 -2.88 7.08 -13.74
CA SER A 17 -4.17 7.62 -13.31
C SER A 17 -5.09 6.56 -12.70
N THR A 18 -5.14 5.37 -13.29
CA THR A 18 -5.90 4.23 -12.74
C THR A 18 -5.36 3.74 -11.41
N ALA A 19 -4.04 3.81 -11.20
CA ALA A 19 -3.43 3.42 -9.93
C ALA A 19 -3.66 4.48 -8.85
N GLN A 20 -3.72 5.77 -9.21
CA GLN A 20 -4.07 6.85 -8.28
C GLN A 20 -5.49 6.72 -7.73
N GLU A 21 -6.47 6.37 -8.57
CA GLU A 21 -7.84 6.10 -8.10
C GLU A 21 -7.91 4.95 -7.09
N ARG A 22 -7.20 3.85 -7.35
CA ARG A 22 -7.12 2.72 -6.42
C ARG A 22 -6.45 3.11 -5.11
N VAL A 23 -5.39 3.92 -5.17
CA VAL A 23 -4.72 4.43 -3.97
C VAL A 23 -5.67 5.26 -3.12
N LEU A 24 -6.50 6.12 -3.72
CA LEU A 24 -7.50 6.89 -2.97
C LEU A 24 -8.52 5.99 -2.26
N GLN A 25 -8.91 4.87 -2.88
CA GLN A 25 -9.77 3.86 -2.25
C GLN A 25 -9.07 3.16 -1.07
N TYR A 26 -7.79 2.82 -1.22
CA TYR A 26 -7.00 2.20 -0.15
C TYR A 26 -6.68 3.18 1.00
N GLN A 27 -6.57 4.47 0.70
CA GLN A 27 -6.45 5.52 1.71
C GLN A 27 -7.76 5.71 2.47
N SER A 28 -8.89 5.78 1.75
CA SER A 28 -10.23 5.92 2.34
C SER A 28 -10.62 4.73 3.22
N SER A 29 -10.11 3.53 2.91
CA SER A 29 -10.33 2.32 3.70
C SER A 29 -9.33 2.12 4.85
N GLY A 30 -8.40 3.06 5.06
CA GLY A 30 -7.45 3.04 6.19
C GLY A 30 -6.23 2.13 6.01
N HIS A 31 -5.97 1.65 4.78
CA HIS A 31 -4.84 0.76 4.49
C HIS A 31 -3.56 1.51 4.10
N LEU A 32 -3.68 2.76 3.64
CA LEU A 32 -2.57 3.62 3.24
C LEU A 32 -2.59 4.96 4.00
N ASN A 33 -1.39 5.42 4.37
CA ASN A 33 -1.11 6.77 4.81
C ASN A 33 -0.33 7.52 3.74
N HIS A 34 -0.58 8.83 3.64
CA HIS A 34 0.21 9.74 2.83
C HIS A 34 1.06 10.60 3.78
N ILE A 35 2.38 10.42 3.76
CA ILE A 35 3.35 11.13 4.61
C ILE A 35 4.47 11.63 3.71
N ASP A 36 4.79 12.92 3.77
CA ASP A 36 5.88 13.56 3.00
C ASP A 36 5.86 13.27 1.48
N GLY A 37 4.70 13.39 0.85
CA GLY A 37 4.56 13.13 -0.60
C GLY A 37 4.64 11.65 -0.99
N LYS A 38 4.64 10.75 0.00
CA LYS A 38 4.85 9.31 -0.18
C LYS A 38 3.74 8.49 0.46
N LEU A 39 3.33 7.46 -0.25
CA LEU A 39 2.39 6.46 0.24
C LEU A 39 3.10 5.43 1.10
N GLN A 40 2.55 5.14 2.27
CA GLN A 40 3.03 4.11 3.18
C GLN A 40 1.86 3.25 3.65
N LEU A 41 2.10 1.94 3.81
CA LEU A 41 1.09 1.05 4.40
C LEU A 41 0.90 1.38 5.89
N THR A 42 -0.35 1.42 6.32
CA THR A 42 -0.70 1.40 7.74
C THR A 42 -0.38 0.04 8.37
N ALA A 43 -0.44 -0.05 9.70
CA ALA A 43 -0.30 -1.34 10.39
C ALA A 43 -1.35 -2.36 9.90
N GLN A 44 -2.60 -1.92 9.73
CA GLN A 44 -3.68 -2.75 9.17
C GLN A 44 -3.43 -3.11 7.71
N GLY A 45 -2.99 -2.15 6.88
CA GLY A 45 -2.62 -2.39 5.49
C GLY A 45 -1.54 -3.47 5.35
N ARG A 46 -0.53 -3.44 6.22
CA ARG A 46 0.51 -4.49 6.27
C ARG A 46 -0.05 -5.86 6.60
N LEU A 47 -0.96 -5.96 7.57
CA LEU A 47 -1.56 -7.26 7.95
C LEU A 47 -2.32 -7.89 6.80
N ILE A 48 -3.15 -7.12 6.09
CA ILE A 48 -3.92 -7.61 4.95
C ILE A 48 -3.00 -7.96 3.77
N ALA A 49 -1.99 -7.14 3.51
CA ALA A 49 -1.01 -7.42 2.46
C ALA A 49 -0.24 -8.72 2.76
N ASP A 50 0.21 -8.92 4.00
CA ASP A 50 0.87 -10.15 4.45
C ASP A 50 -0.07 -11.36 4.33
N ARG A 51 -1.36 -11.20 4.69
CA ARG A 51 -2.36 -12.25 4.57
C ARG A 51 -2.61 -12.66 3.12
N LEU A 52 -2.83 -11.69 2.23
CA LEU A 52 -3.02 -11.93 0.80
C LEU A 52 -1.85 -12.69 0.18
N VAL A 53 -0.62 -12.29 0.52
CA VAL A 53 0.59 -12.97 0.03
C VAL A 53 0.67 -14.40 0.56
N ARG A 54 0.32 -14.64 1.82
CA ARG A 54 0.28 -16.00 2.38
C ARG A 54 -0.78 -16.87 1.71
N GLU A 55 -1.96 -16.33 1.43
CA GLU A 55 -3.05 -17.05 0.76
C GLU A 55 -2.72 -17.32 -0.71
N ALA A 56 -2.06 -16.40 -1.41
CA ALA A 56 -1.69 -16.58 -2.82
C ALA A 56 -0.53 -17.56 -3.06
N LEU A 57 0.28 -17.80 -2.02
CA LEU A 57 1.41 -18.75 -2.05
C LEU A 57 1.09 -20.08 -1.36
N GLY A 58 -0.12 -20.20 -0.79
CA GLY A 58 -0.61 -21.39 -0.09
C GLY A 58 -1.29 -22.38 -1.03
#